data_AF-A0A497FGA4-F1
#
_entry.id   AF-A0A497FGA4-F1
#
_cell.length_a   1.000
_cell.length_b   1.000
_cell.length_c   1.000
_cell.angle_alpha   90.00
_cell.angle_beta   90.00
_cell.angle_gamma   90.00
#
_symmetry.space_group_name_H-M   'P 1'
#
loop_
_entity.id
_entity.type
_entity.pdbx_description
1 polymer ?
#
loop_
_entity_poly.entity_id
_entity_poly.type
_entity_poly.pdbx_seq_one_letter_code
_entity_poly.pdbx_strand_id
1 'polypeptide(L)'
;MLKLRKSDNLLFISRDDREIAQLVKQHLNVEVVEVGCKREDFSDYLHYLEELFGGIATLKFRRFKVRKLPCLILEGRKVFEGPTPISKLYELLGFESKPVSTIVEEAQLYEVEAKPVESKCYKCIFFNERRIRCVIYGNIDPLNPPC
;
A
#
# COMPACT_ATOMS: atom_id res chain seq x y z
N MET A 1 -12.76 4.35 37.37
CA MET A 1 -12.95 2.98 36.85
C MET A 1 -13.08 3.03 35.33
N LEU A 2 -11.98 2.85 34.58
CA LEU A 2 -12.02 2.79 33.12
C LEU A 2 -12.22 1.32 32.70
N LYS A 3 -13.46 0.97 32.35
CA LYS A 3 -13.80 -0.34 31.77
C LYS A 3 -13.24 -0.42 30.35
N LEU A 4 -12.01 -0.90 30.21
CA LEU A 4 -11.47 -1.35 28.92
C LEU A 4 -11.79 -2.83 28.74
N ARG A 5 -12.95 -3.15 28.15
CA ARG A 5 -13.26 -4.50 27.65
C ARG A 5 -14.12 -4.44 26.39
N LYS A 6 -13.51 -3.96 25.33
CA LYS A 6 -13.78 -4.36 23.94
C LYS A 6 -12.37 -4.62 23.40
N SER A 7 -12.13 -5.73 22.73
CA SER A 7 -10.80 -6.05 22.20
C SER A 7 -10.26 -4.81 21.49
N ASP A 8 -9.09 -4.29 21.90
CA ASP A 8 -8.42 -3.13 21.29
C ASP A 8 -7.85 -3.52 19.90
N ASN A 9 -8.68 -4.21 19.11
CA ASN A 9 -8.44 -4.68 17.76
C ASN A 9 -9.05 -3.64 16.83
N LEU A 10 -8.24 -2.68 16.39
CA LEU A 10 -8.69 -1.52 15.64
C LEU A 10 -7.92 -1.45 14.33
N LEU A 11 -8.63 -1.19 13.24
CA LEU A 11 -8.02 -0.90 11.95
C LEU A 11 -8.45 0.49 11.52
N PHE A 12 -7.50 1.41 11.46
CA PHE A 12 -7.70 2.75 10.91
C PHE A 12 -7.40 2.75 9.42
N ILE A 13 -8.34 3.21 8.60
CA ILE A 13 -8.21 3.22 7.14
C ILE A 13 -8.62 4.55 6.52
N SER A 14 -7.99 4.91 5.41
CA SER A 14 -8.48 5.93 4.49
C SER A 14 -9.67 5.39 3.68
N ARG A 15 -10.37 6.26 2.96
CA ARG A 15 -11.34 5.86 1.92
C ARG A 15 -10.72 4.98 0.83
N ASP A 16 -9.41 5.09 0.62
CA ASP A 16 -8.66 4.36 -0.41
C ASP A 16 -8.25 2.94 0.03
N ASP A 17 -8.44 2.59 1.31
CA ASP A 17 -7.93 1.37 1.94
C ASP A 17 -9.02 0.28 2.12
N ARG A 18 -10.10 0.35 1.34
CA ARG A 18 -11.26 -0.56 1.50
C ARG A 18 -10.90 -2.04 1.34
N GLU A 19 -9.99 -2.35 0.41
CA GLU A 19 -9.52 -3.72 0.17
C GLU A 19 -8.85 -4.31 1.43
N ILE A 20 -8.04 -3.50 2.11
CA ILE A 20 -7.35 -3.90 3.35
C ILE A 20 -8.39 -4.13 4.46
N ALA A 21 -9.40 -3.25 4.58
CA ALA A 21 -10.47 -3.46 5.54
C ALA A 21 -11.23 -4.76 5.30
N GLN A 22 -11.51 -5.12 4.04
CA GLN A 22 -12.20 -6.37 3.73
C GLN A 22 -11.34 -7.59 4.06
N LEU A 23 -10.06 -7.58 3.68
CA LEU A 23 -9.12 -8.65 3.98
C LEU A 23 -8.99 -8.88 5.49
N VAL A 24 -8.76 -7.81 6.25
CA VAL A 24 -8.56 -7.91 7.70
C VAL A 24 -9.86 -8.32 8.39
N LYS A 25 -11.04 -7.81 7.99
CA LYS A 25 -12.33 -8.23 8.56
C LYS A 25 -12.65 -9.71 8.34
N GLN A 26 -12.24 -10.28 7.21
CA GLN A 26 -12.46 -11.71 6.93
C GLN A 26 -11.67 -12.62 7.85
N HIS A 27 -10.48 -12.18 8.27
CA HIS A 27 -9.51 -13.02 8.95
C HIS A 27 -9.37 -12.69 10.44
N LEU A 28 -9.69 -11.45 10.83
CA LEU A 28 -9.56 -10.96 12.18
C LEU A 28 -10.83 -10.25 12.63
N ASN A 29 -11.19 -10.47 13.88
CA ASN A 29 -12.24 -9.71 14.55
C ASN A 29 -11.71 -8.33 14.96
N VAL A 30 -11.70 -7.39 14.01
CA VAL A 30 -11.27 -5.99 14.18
C VAL A 30 -12.43 -5.02 13.97
N GLU A 31 -12.44 -3.95 14.75
CA GLU A 31 -13.28 -2.79 14.50
C GLU A 31 -12.58 -1.87 13.49
N VAL A 32 -13.22 -1.69 12.33
CA VAL A 32 -12.69 -0.82 11.27
C VAL A 32 -13.21 0.60 11.47
N VAL A 33 -12.28 1.54 11.59
CA VAL A 33 -12.53 2.96 11.75
C VAL A 33 -12.11 3.67 10.47
N GLU A 34 -13.11 4.10 9.70
CA GLU A 34 -12.88 4.91 8.50
C GLU A 34 -12.58 6.36 8.88
N VAL A 35 -11.46 6.87 8.37
CA VAL A 35 -11.06 8.25 8.54
C VAL A 35 -11.45 9.02 7.27
N GLY A 36 -12.10 10.18 7.45
CA GLY A 36 -12.64 10.99 6.37
C GLY A 36 -11.62 11.76 5.53
N CYS A 37 -10.36 11.35 5.51
CA CYS A 37 -9.27 12.01 4.79
C CYS A 37 -8.57 11.01 3.84
N LYS A 38 -7.72 11.52 2.94
CA LYS A 38 -6.80 10.67 2.17
C LYS A 38 -5.65 10.19 3.06
N ARG A 39 -4.89 9.19 2.59
CA ARG A 39 -3.71 8.68 3.31
C ARG A 39 -2.64 9.74 3.53
N GLU A 40 -2.36 10.54 2.50
CA GLU A 40 -1.35 11.60 2.51
C GLU A 40 -1.72 12.74 3.48
N ASP A 41 -2.99 13.11 3.49
CA ASP A 41 -3.54 14.23 4.26
C ASP A 41 -3.75 13.88 5.75
N PHE A 42 -3.45 12.66 6.19
CA PHE A 42 -3.78 12.21 7.54
C PHE A 42 -3.09 13.04 8.63
N SER A 43 -1.86 13.49 8.40
CA SER A 43 -1.14 14.36 9.35
C SER A 43 -1.87 15.69 9.53
N ASP A 44 -2.22 16.34 8.42
CA ASP A 44 -2.92 17.63 8.42
C ASP A 44 -4.34 17.49 8.98
N TYR A 45 -4.99 16.35 8.71
CA TYR A 45 -6.28 16.01 9.27
C TYR A 45 -6.25 15.90 10.81
N LEU A 46 -5.21 15.29 11.38
CA LEU A 46 -5.05 15.23 12.83
C LEU A 46 -4.85 16.62 13.44
N HIS A 47 -4.05 17.47 12.80
CA HIS A 47 -3.86 18.86 13.22
C HIS A 47 -5.18 19.63 13.19
N TYR A 48 -5.91 19.54 12.08
CA TYR A 48 -7.23 20.15 11.91
C TYR A 48 -8.24 19.72 12.98
N LEU A 49 -8.29 18.43 13.31
CA LEU A 49 -9.16 17.93 14.38
C LEU A 49 -8.77 18.46 15.76
N GLU A 50 -7.47 18.55 16.05
CA GLU A 50 -6.97 19.05 17.32
C GLU A 50 -7.20 20.57 17.48
N GLU A 51 -7.12 21.34 16.40
CA GLU A 51 -7.44 22.76 16.39
C GLU A 51 -8.92 23.03 16.64
N LEU A 52 -9.82 22.30 15.96
CA LEU A 52 -11.26 22.56 16.04
C LEU A 52 -11.93 21.96 17.27
N PHE A 53 -11.53 20.75 17.66
CA PHE A 53 -12.21 19.96 18.67
C PHE A 53 -11.33 19.65 19.88
N GLY A 54 -10.08 20.14 19.88
CA GLY A 54 -9.10 19.83 20.93
C GLY A 54 -8.59 18.39 20.89
N GLY A 55 -7.78 18.04 21.88
CA GLY A 55 -7.15 16.71 21.96
C GLY A 55 -8.11 15.52 22.19
N ILE A 56 -9.41 15.76 22.43
CA ILE A 56 -10.41 14.70 22.60
C ILE A 56 -10.68 14.01 21.27
N ALA A 57 -10.75 14.76 20.17
CA ALA A 57 -10.99 14.21 18.84
C ALA A 57 -9.84 13.32 18.35
N THR A 58 -8.61 13.64 18.74
CA THR A 58 -7.40 12.89 18.36
C THR A 58 -7.00 11.83 19.38
N LEU A 59 -7.73 11.70 20.49
CA LEU A 59 -7.37 10.83 21.63
C LEU A 59 -7.14 9.37 21.21
N LYS A 60 -7.99 8.82 20.34
CA LYS A 60 -7.87 7.44 19.85
C LYS A 60 -6.56 7.24 19.08
N PHE A 61 -6.21 8.17 18.18
CA PHE A 61 -4.98 8.11 17.40
C PHE A 61 -3.74 8.33 18.29
N ARG A 62 -3.82 9.27 19.23
CA ARG A 62 -2.74 9.57 20.19
C ARG A 62 -2.46 8.42 21.14
N ARG A 63 -3.50 7.73 21.65
CA ARG A 63 -3.36 6.56 22.54
C ARG A 63 -2.47 5.48 21.93
N PHE A 64 -2.61 5.25 20.61
CA PHE A 64 -1.84 4.23 19.88
C PHE A 64 -0.68 4.81 19.05
N LYS A 65 -0.41 6.12 19.16
CA LYS A 65 0.62 6.84 18.41
C LYS A 65 0.54 6.56 16.90
N VAL A 66 -0.66 6.68 16.34
CA VAL A 66 -0.93 6.55 14.90
C VAL A 66 -0.56 7.86 14.21
N ARG A 67 0.28 7.79 13.18
CA ARG A 67 0.79 8.90 12.38
C ARG A 67 0.52 8.75 10.89
N LYS A 68 0.27 7.52 10.40
CA LYS A 68 -0.05 7.23 9.01
C LYS A 68 -1.19 6.22 8.89
N LEU A 69 -1.91 6.29 7.78
CA LEU A 69 -2.91 5.31 7.38
C LEU A 69 -2.37 4.44 6.23
N PRO A 70 -2.85 3.20 6.09
CA PRO A 70 -3.66 2.44 7.06
C PRO A 70 -2.84 2.02 8.30
N CYS A 71 -3.50 1.76 9.43
CA CYS A 71 -2.84 1.34 10.67
C CYS A 71 -3.65 0.27 11.40
N LEU A 72 -3.04 -0.89 11.66
CA LEU A 72 -3.67 -2.00 12.41
C LEU A 72 -3.14 -2.07 13.83
N ILE A 73 -4.05 -2.25 14.77
CA ILE A 73 -3.80 -2.46 16.18
C ILE A 73 -4.48 -3.77 16.56
N LEU A 74 -3.74 -4.67 17.19
CA LEU A 74 -4.25 -5.92 17.75
C LEU A 74 -3.88 -5.97 19.21
N GLU A 75 -4.84 -6.30 20.06
CA GLU A 75 -4.66 -6.41 21.52
C GLU A 75 -4.01 -5.15 22.13
N GLY A 76 -4.33 -3.98 21.57
CA GLY A 76 -3.79 -2.69 22.01
C GLY A 76 -2.35 -2.40 21.56
N ARG A 77 -1.76 -3.25 20.71
CA ARG A 77 -0.42 -3.06 20.13
C ARG A 77 -0.51 -2.75 18.64
N LYS A 78 0.26 -1.77 18.19
CA LYS A 78 0.37 -1.40 16.78
C LYS A 78 1.16 -2.47 16.02
N VAL A 79 0.53 -3.09 15.03
CA VAL A 79 1.10 -4.19 14.22
C VAL A 79 1.80 -3.63 12.99
N PHE A 80 1.13 -2.75 12.25
CA PHE A 80 1.70 -2.05 11.12
C PHE A 80 1.09 -0.66 10.96
N GLU A 81 1.79 0.18 10.19
CA GLU A 81 1.40 1.55 9.92
C GLU A 81 1.91 2.00 8.55
N GLY A 82 1.04 2.65 7.78
CA GLY A 82 1.34 3.20 6.48
C GLY A 82 1.04 2.26 5.31
N PRO A 83 1.28 2.73 4.07
CA PRO A 83 1.01 1.96 2.87
C PRO A 83 1.86 0.69 2.88
N THR A 84 1.18 -0.44 3.05
CA THR A 84 1.80 -1.75 3.17
C THR A 84 1.30 -2.61 2.00
N PRO A 85 2.20 -3.23 1.21
CA PRO A 85 1.78 -4.13 0.16
C PRO A 85 0.98 -5.30 0.75
N ILE A 86 -0.07 -5.73 0.06
CA ILE A 86 -0.98 -6.79 0.52
C ILE A 86 -0.23 -8.09 0.84
N SER A 87 0.81 -8.41 0.09
CA SER A 87 1.71 -9.55 0.34
C SER A 87 2.27 -9.55 1.77
N LYS A 88 2.68 -8.36 2.25
CA LYS A 88 3.25 -8.20 3.59
C LYS A 88 2.18 -8.29 4.68
N LEU A 89 0.93 -7.92 4.37
CA LEU A 89 -0.20 -8.10 5.28
C LEU A 89 -0.45 -9.59 5.55
N TYR A 90 -0.40 -10.46 4.53
CA TYR A 90 -0.54 -11.90 4.73
C TYR A 90 0.53 -12.47 5.67
N GLU A 91 1.80 -12.09 5.48
CA GLU A 91 2.89 -12.49 6.38
C GLU A 91 2.65 -12.03 7.83
N LEU A 92 2.22 -10.77 8.02
CA LEU A 92 1.98 -10.20 9.35
C LEU A 92 0.79 -10.82 10.07
N LEU A 93 -0.20 -11.31 9.32
CA LEU A 93 -1.37 -11.98 9.85
C LEU A 93 -1.11 -13.45 10.22
N GLY A 94 0.12 -13.94 10.06
CA GLY A 94 0.50 -15.32 10.40
C GLY A 94 -0.12 -16.35 9.47
N PHE A 95 -0.59 -15.91 8.29
CA PHE A 95 -0.88 -16.85 7.23
C PHE A 95 0.46 -17.32 6.69
N GLU A 96 0.65 -18.64 6.66
CA GLU A 96 1.41 -19.21 5.56
C GLU A 96 0.76 -18.60 4.31
N SER A 97 1.51 -17.79 3.56
CA SER A 97 1.18 -17.66 2.15
C SER A 97 0.88 -19.08 1.71
N LYS A 98 -0.29 -19.35 1.08
CA LYS A 98 -0.41 -20.57 0.30
C LYS A 98 0.91 -20.65 -0.44
N PRO A 99 1.73 -21.68 -0.17
CA PRO A 99 3.11 -21.58 -0.53
C PRO A 99 3.09 -21.36 -2.04
N VAL A 100 3.86 -20.39 -2.49
CA VAL A 100 4.22 -20.23 -3.90
C VAL A 100 5.07 -21.45 -4.33
N SER A 101 4.94 -22.61 -3.68
CA SER A 101 5.50 -23.90 -4.07
C SER A 101 4.62 -24.63 -5.09
N THR A 102 3.67 -23.93 -5.74
CA THR A 102 3.29 -24.26 -7.13
C THR A 102 4.01 -23.37 -8.16
N ILE A 103 4.97 -22.53 -7.75
CA ILE A 103 5.79 -21.72 -8.69
C ILE A 103 7.28 -21.67 -8.32
N VAL A 104 7.78 -22.55 -7.44
CA VAL A 104 9.23 -22.73 -7.27
C VAL A 104 9.56 -24.21 -7.11
N GLU A 105 9.56 -24.93 -8.24
CA GLU A 105 10.36 -26.15 -8.37
C GLU A 105 10.89 -26.44 -9.78
N GLU A 106 10.77 -25.50 -10.73
CA GLU A 106 11.61 -25.47 -11.93
C GLU A 106 11.93 -23.99 -12.19
N ALA A 107 13.16 -23.50 -12.24
CA ALA A 107 14.46 -24.06 -12.02
C ALA A 107 15.36 -22.83 -11.79
N GLN A 108 16.26 -22.86 -10.81
CA GLN A 108 17.43 -21.99 -10.85
C GLN A 108 18.29 -22.42 -12.05
N LEU A 109 18.89 -21.44 -12.73
CA LEU A 109 19.72 -21.49 -13.96
C LEU A 109 18.98 -21.57 -15.31
N TYR A 110 18.67 -20.39 -15.84
CA TYR A 110 19.09 -20.00 -17.19
C TYR A 110 19.28 -18.48 -17.24
N GLU A 111 20.48 -18.04 -17.62
CA GLU A 111 20.67 -16.73 -18.23
C GLU A 111 19.84 -16.68 -19.53
N VAL A 112 19.42 -15.47 -19.92
CA VAL A 112 18.79 -15.08 -21.20
C VAL A 112 17.37 -15.69 -21.39
N GLU A 113 16.30 -14.98 -21.79
CA GLU A 113 16.13 -13.93 -22.79
C GLU A 113 14.93 -13.02 -22.43
N ALA A 114 15.12 -11.71 -22.59
CA ALA A 114 14.05 -10.74 -22.55
C ALA A 114 13.01 -11.05 -23.63
N LYS A 115 11.76 -11.29 -23.24
CA LYS A 115 10.66 -11.27 -24.22
C LYS A 115 10.46 -9.83 -24.67
N PRO A 116 10.51 -9.54 -25.99
CA PRO A 116 10.40 -8.18 -26.48
C PRO A 116 8.97 -7.70 -26.20
N VAL A 117 8.85 -6.73 -25.29
CA VAL A 117 7.66 -5.89 -25.26
C VAL A 117 7.65 -5.21 -26.61
N GLU A 118 6.62 -5.48 -27.43
CA GLU A 118 6.39 -4.74 -28.67
C GLU A 118 6.28 -3.25 -28.31
N SER A 119 7.42 -2.57 -28.44
CA SER A 119 7.59 -1.21 -27.94
C SER A 119 6.86 -0.26 -28.86
N LYS A 120 5.80 0.36 -28.32
CA LYS A 120 5.00 1.35 -29.03
C LYS A 120 5.81 2.60 -29.35
N CYS A 121 6.96 2.82 -28.70
CA CYS A 121 7.86 3.95 -28.96
C CYS A 121 8.21 4.11 -30.45
N TYR A 122 8.46 3.03 -31.18
CA TYR A 122 8.86 3.11 -32.60
C TYR A 122 7.69 3.41 -33.54
N LYS A 123 6.46 3.22 -33.08
CA LYS A 123 5.23 3.61 -33.79
C LYS A 123 4.60 4.89 -33.22
N CYS A 124 5.30 5.57 -32.31
CA CYS A 124 4.85 6.80 -31.68
C CYS A 124 5.05 7.99 -32.63
N ILE A 125 4.09 8.91 -32.66
CA ILE A 125 4.15 10.15 -33.48
C ILE A 125 5.40 11.01 -33.21
N PHE A 126 6.02 10.83 -32.05
CA PHE A 126 7.21 11.56 -31.62
C PHE A 126 8.53 10.86 -32.00
N PHE A 127 8.47 9.67 -32.58
CA PHE A 127 9.66 8.94 -33.05
C PHE A 127 9.94 9.23 -34.52
N ASN A 128 11.19 9.59 -34.82
CA ASN A 128 11.65 9.87 -36.16
C ASN A 128 12.44 8.68 -36.71
N GLU A 129 11.80 7.89 -37.58
CA GLU A 129 12.40 6.68 -38.16
C GLU A 129 13.64 6.96 -39.02
N ARG A 130 13.70 8.09 -39.74
CA ARG A 130 14.85 8.44 -40.60
C ARG A 130 16.13 8.73 -39.82
N ARG A 131 16.00 9.18 -38.57
CA ARG A 131 17.12 9.57 -37.70
C ARG A 131 17.26 8.68 -36.47
N ILE A 132 16.40 7.66 -36.33
CA ILE A 132 16.34 6.69 -35.23
C ILE A 132 16.41 7.41 -33.87
N ARG A 133 15.54 8.43 -33.70
CA ARG A 133 15.57 9.32 -32.53
C ARG A 133 14.16 9.77 -32.15
N CYS A 134 13.86 9.85 -30.84
CA CYS A 134 12.65 10.50 -30.36
C CYS A 134 12.88 11.99 -30.17
N VAL A 135 11.91 12.80 -30.57
CA VAL A 135 11.99 14.26 -30.44
C VAL A 135 12.00 14.70 -28.97
N ILE A 136 11.33 13.95 -28.09
CA ILE A 136 11.21 14.28 -26.66
C ILE A 136 12.45 13.83 -25.88
N TYR A 137 12.85 12.56 -26.05
CA TYR A 137 13.88 11.94 -25.22
C TYR A 137 15.24 11.81 -25.90
N GLY A 138 15.36 12.21 -27.17
CA GLY A 138 16.60 12.06 -27.92
C GLY A 138 16.86 10.61 -28.32
N ASN A 139 18.12 10.17 -28.23
CA ASN A 139 18.49 8.79 -28.54
C ASN A 139 17.90 7.87 -27.46
N ILE A 140 17.16 6.86 -27.89
CA ILE A 140 16.48 5.92 -26.99
C ILE A 140 17.09 4.54 -27.14
N ASP A 141 17.27 3.85 -26.02
CA ASP A 141 17.68 2.45 -25.98
C ASP A 141 16.55 1.53 -26.46
N PRO A 142 16.78 0.69 -27.49
CA PRO A 142 15.72 -0.14 -28.08
C PRO A 142 15.10 -1.19 -27.18
N LEU A 143 15.84 -1.59 -26.14
CA LEU A 143 15.45 -2.63 -25.20
C LEU A 143 14.67 -2.08 -24.01
N ASN A 144 14.68 -0.76 -23.79
CA ASN A 144 13.94 -0.12 -22.70
C ASN A 144 13.51 1.31 -23.07
N PRO A 145 12.59 1.44 -24.03
CA PRO A 145 12.10 2.76 -24.40
C PRO A 145 11.27 3.36 -23.27
N PRO A 146 11.28 4.69 -23.10
CA PRO A 146 10.53 5.39 -22.08
C PRO A 146 9.00 5.33 -22.26
N CYS A 147 8.49 4.84 -23.40
CA CYS A 147 7.05 4.68 -23.66
C CYS A 147 6.70 3.49 -24.59
#